data_AF-A0A932LCL3-F1
#
_entry.id   AF-A0A932LCL3-F1
#
_cell.length_a   1.000
_cell.length_b   1.000
_cell.length_c   1.000
_cell.angle_alpha   90.00
_cell.angle_beta   90.00
_cell.angle_gamma   90.00
#
_symmetry.space_group_name_H-M   'P 1'
#
loop_
_entity.id
_entity.type
_entity.pdbx_description
1 polymer ?
#
loop_
_entity_poly.entity_id
_entity_poly.type
_entity_poly.pdbx_seq_one_letter_code
_entity_poly.pdbx_strand_id
1 'polypeptide(L)'
;MPFPRLRFSLRALMFFVACCAPFLAIISWQFRTLTALRDEAARQRQMAEANEVTARAVVDQMLSAVTSSQPSGSETEDTFREELLNRAKAFYEEAGDTAGASALNSQKLVTDPPMPTTTYERIKSVLDAIPAIDTHDHLWPFDQLPGYVETDHGRGMNLAGLWRNSYYTWFNPLTPWKPGGAFDDWWAQAKHDFNNARATSFYRYQLPAFKDLYGVDFDRITDDEARKLNERIFENYRDQKWLYHVVTERANIELMFNDPYWNRFGFKTYYAFEVLVFNVTTLVRGFHPSEFQQPTDDPYRFAAEHELKVESLEDYLVVLDRLFETAKERGAVCLKTTLAYQRTLRFENVPVEHASRVFGRPRAELSPQEIQSFEDFVMWRLVGLSAKYDLPFQIHTGQARIQGSNPMLLVDLIEANPKTKFILFHGGFPWVGETGAIVMRHFRHVWIDSVWLPTISYTMAKRAYHEWLEVMPSDRIMWGADCNHAEGIYGATEFTRRCLAEALVEKVDRGELLEDHAQRIGRQILRENALALFPQLNERLWKHKGPLMPPGSRSGTED
;
A
#
# COMPACT_ATOMS: atom_id res chain seq x y z
N MET A 1 32.98 -47.96 53.21
CA MET A 1 34.03 -47.61 52.23
C MET A 1 34.17 -46.08 52.20
N PRO A 2 35.38 -45.50 52.22
CA PRO A 2 35.55 -44.05 52.20
C PRO A 2 35.37 -43.50 50.79
N PHE A 3 34.70 -42.35 50.64
CA PHE A 3 34.61 -41.62 49.37
C PHE A 3 36.00 -41.09 48.94
N PRO A 4 36.39 -41.22 47.67
CA PRO A 4 37.68 -40.71 47.20
C PRO A 4 37.64 -39.19 47.08
N ARG A 5 38.69 -38.52 47.57
CA ARG A 5 38.92 -37.09 47.33
C ARG A 5 39.19 -36.86 45.84
N LEU A 6 38.26 -36.22 45.13
CA LEU A 6 38.50 -35.73 43.77
C LEU A 6 39.62 -34.69 43.80
N ARG A 7 40.78 -35.03 43.22
CA ARG A 7 41.80 -34.03 42.84
C ARG A 7 41.38 -33.45 41.48
N PHE A 8 40.74 -32.28 41.49
CA PHE A 8 40.54 -31.51 40.26
C PHE A 8 41.91 -31.09 39.71
N SER A 9 42.23 -31.45 38.47
CA SER A 9 43.47 -31.01 37.83
C SER A 9 43.37 -29.53 37.50
N LEU A 10 44.48 -28.80 37.60
CA LEU A 10 44.56 -27.37 37.27
C LEU A 10 44.02 -27.06 35.85
N ARG A 11 44.10 -28.04 34.94
CA ARG A 11 43.56 -27.94 33.57
C ARG A 11 42.02 -27.96 33.53
N ALA A 12 41.35 -28.73 34.37
CA ALA A 12 39.89 -28.74 34.45
C ALA A 12 39.35 -27.42 35.03
N LEU A 13 40.06 -26.84 35.99
CA LEU A 13 39.73 -25.53 36.54
C LEU A 13 39.92 -24.41 35.49
N MET A 14 41.02 -24.44 34.74
CA MET A 14 41.25 -23.46 33.65
C MET A 14 40.22 -23.58 32.53
N PHE A 15 39.78 -24.79 32.17
CA PHE A 15 38.74 -25.00 31.16
C PHE A 15 37.38 -24.49 31.64
N PHE A 16 37.03 -24.72 32.91
CA PHE A 16 35.81 -24.19 33.51
C PHE A 16 35.81 -22.65 33.55
N VAL A 17 36.93 -22.03 33.93
CA VAL A 17 37.07 -20.56 33.94
C VAL A 17 36.98 -19.98 32.51
N ALA A 18 37.56 -20.64 31.51
CA ALA A 18 37.47 -20.21 30.12
C ALA A 18 36.04 -20.29 29.56
N CYS A 19 35.27 -21.33 29.95
CA CYS A 19 33.87 -21.46 29.56
C CYS A 19 32.93 -20.47 30.30
N CYS A 20 33.25 -20.10 31.55
CA CYS A 20 32.42 -19.18 32.34
C CYS A 20 32.69 -17.69 32.04
N ALA A 21 33.87 -17.33 31.55
CA ALA A 21 34.24 -15.94 31.22
C ALA A 21 33.26 -15.23 30.25
N PRO A 22 32.81 -15.82 29.12
CA PRO A 22 31.85 -15.18 28.25
C PRO A 22 30.46 -15.02 28.89
N PHE A 23 30.03 -15.97 29.73
CA PHE A 23 28.78 -15.84 30.48
C PHE A 23 28.84 -14.70 31.50
N LEU A 24 29.96 -14.53 32.20
CA LEU A 24 30.16 -13.41 33.14
C LEU A 24 30.21 -12.05 32.40
N ALA A 25 30.75 -12.01 31.18
CA ALA A 25 30.75 -10.82 30.34
C ALA A 25 29.32 -10.42 29.89
N ILE A 26 28.49 -11.41 29.51
CA ILE A 26 27.08 -11.18 29.14
C ILE A 26 26.28 -10.69 30.35
N ILE A 27 26.45 -11.31 31.52
CA ILE A 27 25.78 -10.88 32.77
C ILE A 27 26.20 -9.45 33.14
N SER A 28 27.49 -9.13 33.04
CA SER A 28 28.03 -7.78 33.30
C SER A 28 27.44 -6.74 32.34
N TRP A 29 27.32 -7.06 31.05
CA TRP A 29 26.69 -6.19 30.05
C TRP A 29 25.20 -5.98 30.34
N GLN A 30 24.46 -7.05 30.63
CA GLN A 30 23.03 -6.96 31.00
C GLN A 30 22.83 -6.08 32.25
N PHE A 31 23.68 -6.21 33.28
CA PHE A 31 23.60 -5.37 34.47
C PHE A 31 23.87 -3.89 34.17
N ARG A 32 24.85 -3.57 33.30
CA ARG A 32 25.11 -2.19 32.86
C ARG A 32 23.93 -1.60 32.09
N THR A 33 23.34 -2.37 31.17
CA THR A 33 22.17 -1.94 30.39
C THR A 33 20.95 -1.72 31.28
N LEU A 34 20.69 -2.62 32.24
CA LEU A 34 19.60 -2.46 33.21
C LEU A 34 19.80 -1.25 34.12
N THR A 35 21.04 -0.94 34.50
CA THR A 35 21.36 0.25 35.30
C THR A 35 21.11 1.52 34.49
N ALA A 36 21.56 1.58 33.23
CA ALA A 36 21.34 2.72 32.34
C ALA A 36 19.84 2.97 32.07
N LEU A 37 19.06 1.91 31.85
CA LEU A 37 17.60 2.00 31.70
C LEU A 37 16.91 2.48 32.98
N ARG A 38 17.41 2.06 34.15
CA ARG A 38 16.89 2.53 35.45
C ARG A 38 17.16 4.01 35.67
N ASP A 39 18.36 4.47 35.31
CA ASP A 39 18.75 5.87 35.46
C ASP A 39 18.01 6.79 34.49
N GLU A 40 17.74 6.32 33.26
CA GLU A 40 16.90 7.05 32.30
C GLU A 40 15.44 7.10 32.76
N ALA A 41 14.89 5.99 33.26
CA ALA A 41 13.54 5.98 33.83
C ALA A 41 13.42 6.90 35.06
N ALA A 42 14.47 7.05 35.87
CA ALA A 42 14.52 7.98 36.98
C ALA A 42 14.54 9.44 36.50
N ARG A 43 15.32 9.77 35.46
CA ARG A 43 15.32 11.12 34.84
C ARG A 43 13.97 11.48 34.24
N GLN A 44 13.33 10.56 33.52
CA GLN A 44 12.00 10.77 32.94
C GLN A 44 10.94 11.00 34.01
N ARG A 45 11.00 10.26 35.14
CA ARG A 45 10.12 10.50 36.29
C ARG A 45 10.35 11.87 36.94
N GLN A 46 11.60 12.27 37.09
CA GLN A 46 11.94 13.58 37.68
C GLN A 46 11.49 14.75 36.79
N MET A 47 11.59 14.60 35.46
CA MET A 47 11.00 15.55 34.50
C MET A 47 9.47 15.57 34.57
N ALA A 48 8.82 14.41 34.67
CA ALA A 48 7.37 14.33 34.80
C ALA A 48 6.87 14.98 36.09
N GLU A 49 7.54 14.75 37.22
CA GLU A 49 7.23 15.38 38.51
C GLU A 49 7.45 16.90 38.47
N ALA A 50 8.53 17.37 37.85
CA ALA A 50 8.76 18.81 37.66
C ALA A 50 7.67 19.45 36.80
N ASN A 51 7.29 18.80 35.69
CA ASN A 51 6.21 19.27 34.82
C ASN A 51 4.84 19.26 35.52
N GLU A 52 4.57 18.27 36.39
CA GLU A 52 3.33 18.22 37.18
C GLU A 52 3.28 19.33 38.22
N VAL A 53 4.39 19.66 38.89
CA VAL A 53 4.49 20.77 39.84
C VAL A 53 4.25 22.10 39.14
N THR A 54 4.86 22.31 37.96
CA THR A 54 4.63 23.52 37.15
C THR A 54 3.18 23.60 36.69
N ALA A 55 2.60 22.50 36.20
CA ALA A 55 1.20 22.47 35.77
C ALA A 55 0.22 22.75 36.92
N ARG A 56 0.46 22.21 38.12
CA ARG A 56 -0.36 22.49 39.30
C ARG A 56 -0.26 23.96 39.74
N ALA A 57 0.93 24.54 39.74
CA ALA A 57 1.11 25.95 40.08
C ALA A 57 0.33 26.88 39.13
N VAL A 58 0.32 26.56 37.83
CA VAL A 58 -0.45 27.29 36.81
C VAL A 58 -1.96 27.14 37.06
N VAL A 59 -2.43 25.92 37.36
CA VAL A 59 -3.85 25.66 37.63
C VAL A 59 -4.33 26.37 38.91
N ASP A 60 -3.53 26.35 39.98
CA ASP A 60 -3.87 27.02 41.24
C ASP A 60 -3.90 28.55 41.09
N GLN A 61 -3.00 29.13 40.29
CA GLN A 61 -3.04 30.56 39.97
C GLN A 61 -4.25 30.94 39.10
N MET A 62 -4.60 30.11 38.11
CA MET A 62 -5.82 30.30 37.31
C MET A 62 -7.08 30.24 38.19
N LEU A 63 -7.18 29.28 39.10
CA LEU A 63 -8.30 29.16 40.04
C LEU A 63 -8.39 30.36 41.00
N SER A 64 -7.25 30.91 41.44
CA SER A 64 -7.19 32.12 42.26
C SER A 64 -7.65 33.38 41.49
N ALA A 65 -7.28 33.49 40.21
CA ALA A 65 -7.72 34.58 39.33
C ALA A 65 -9.23 34.54 39.04
N VAL A 66 -9.81 33.35 38.90
CA VAL A 66 -11.26 33.15 38.72
C VAL A 66 -12.02 33.42 40.02
N THR A 67 -11.50 33.03 41.19
CA THR A 67 -12.20 33.21 42.47
C THR A 67 -12.13 34.63 43.03
N SER A 68 -11.15 35.44 42.63
CA SER A 68 -11.02 36.86 43.02
C SER A 68 -11.82 37.83 42.16
N SER A 69 -12.43 37.36 41.06
CA SER A 69 -13.20 38.17 40.13
C SER A 69 -14.70 37.90 40.29
N GLN A 70 -15.33 38.53 41.29
CA GLN A 70 -16.80 38.62 41.33
C GLN A 70 -17.28 39.73 40.40
N PRO A 71 -18.35 39.53 39.62
CA PRO A 71 -18.86 40.54 38.72
C PRO A 71 -19.53 41.66 39.53
N SER A 72 -18.96 42.87 39.49
CA SER A 72 -19.69 44.07 39.90
C SER A 72 -20.65 44.47 38.79
N GLY A 73 -21.90 44.75 39.15
CA GLY A 73 -23.03 44.84 38.22
C GLY A 73 -22.81 45.69 36.97
N SER A 74 -23.36 45.16 35.87
CA SER A 74 -23.54 45.70 34.50
C SER A 74 -22.63 45.18 33.38
N GLU A 75 -21.66 44.32 33.65
CA GLU A 75 -20.86 43.69 32.58
C GLU A 75 -21.51 42.40 32.05
N THR A 76 -21.58 42.28 30.72
CA THR A 76 -22.06 41.09 30.02
C THR A 76 -21.07 39.92 30.12
N GLU A 77 -21.58 38.69 30.12
CA GLU A 77 -20.80 37.45 30.30
C GLU A 77 -19.65 37.27 29.28
N ASP A 78 -19.79 37.85 28.09
CA ASP A 78 -18.77 37.83 27.03
C ASP A 78 -17.56 38.73 27.34
N THR A 79 -17.79 39.92 27.91
CA THR A 79 -16.72 40.84 28.34
C THR A 79 -15.86 40.24 29.46
N PHE A 80 -16.49 39.54 30.40
CA PHE A 80 -15.78 38.84 31.48
C PHE A 80 -14.90 37.69 30.94
N ARG A 81 -15.42 36.92 29.96
CA ARG A 81 -14.65 35.86 29.29
C ARG A 81 -13.46 36.39 28.51
N GLU A 82 -13.62 37.51 27.82
CA GLU A 82 -12.55 38.13 27.03
C GLU A 82 -11.42 38.67 27.92
N GLU A 83 -11.76 39.26 29.07
CA GLU A 83 -10.78 39.72 30.05
C GLU A 83 -10.00 38.55 30.70
N LEU A 84 -10.69 37.44 30.97
CA LEU A 84 -10.08 36.21 31.50
C LEU A 84 -9.12 35.56 30.48
N LEU A 85 -9.50 35.56 29.19
CA LEU A 85 -8.65 35.08 28.10
C LEU A 85 -7.41 35.97 27.88
N ASN A 86 -7.56 37.28 27.97
CA ASN A 86 -6.44 38.22 27.82
C ASN A 86 -5.46 38.13 28.99
N ARG A 87 -5.95 37.96 30.23
CA ARG A 87 -5.09 37.70 31.39
C ARG A 87 -4.38 36.36 31.31
N ALA A 88 -5.04 35.31 30.81
CA ALA A 88 -4.40 34.02 30.58
C ALA A 88 -3.29 34.11 29.52
N LYS A 89 -3.49 34.89 28.45
CA LYS A 89 -2.46 35.14 27.42
C LYS A 89 -1.26 35.91 27.97
N ALA A 90 -1.48 37.00 28.70
CA ALA A 90 -0.40 37.79 29.29
C ALA A 90 0.46 36.97 30.27
N PHE A 91 -0.18 36.05 31.01
CA PHE A 91 0.53 35.15 31.91
C PHE A 91 1.36 34.08 31.16
N TYR A 92 0.87 33.58 30.03
CA TYR A 92 1.65 32.68 29.16
C TYR A 92 2.89 33.36 28.58
N GLU A 93 2.81 34.66 28.28
CA GLU A 93 3.95 35.46 27.81
C GLU A 93 4.96 35.73 28.93
N GLU A 94 4.51 36.05 30.15
CA GLU A 94 5.38 36.33 31.31
C GLU A 94 6.06 35.06 31.88
N ALA A 95 5.38 33.92 31.83
CA ALA A 95 5.96 32.61 32.15
C ALA A 95 7.01 32.17 31.10
N GLY A 96 6.86 32.63 29.85
CA GLY A 96 7.88 32.46 28.80
C GLY A 96 9.14 33.29 29.05
N ASP A 97 8.98 34.52 29.56
CA ASP A 97 10.10 35.46 29.82
C ASP A 97 10.95 35.06 31.04
N THR A 98 10.34 34.49 32.09
CA THR A 98 11.08 34.05 33.29
C THR A 98 11.92 32.78 33.06
N ALA A 99 11.52 31.92 32.13
CA ALA A 99 12.35 30.79 31.69
C ALA A 99 13.56 31.23 30.83
N GLY A 100 13.48 32.39 30.18
CA GLY A 100 14.53 32.94 29.31
C GLY A 100 15.66 33.70 30.04
N ALA A 101 15.46 34.14 31.28
CA ALA A 101 16.39 35.05 31.95
C ALA A 101 17.68 34.41 32.53
N SER A 102 17.80 33.08 32.57
CA SER A 102 19.01 32.41 33.11
C SER A 102 20.09 32.10 32.07
N ALA A 103 19.85 32.39 30.79
CA ALA A 103 20.69 31.94 29.68
C ALA A 103 21.13 33.08 28.75
N LEU A 104 21.67 34.17 29.29
CA LEU A 104 22.24 35.25 28.48
C LEU A 104 23.65 35.62 28.94
N ASN A 105 24.64 34.96 28.33
CA ASN A 105 25.91 35.62 28.04
C ASN A 105 26.41 35.20 26.64
N SER A 106 26.17 36.09 25.68
CA SER A 106 26.86 36.28 24.39
C SER A 106 27.15 35.07 23.49
N GLN A 107 26.44 34.94 22.37
CA GLN A 107 26.98 35.17 21.01
C GLN A 107 26.00 34.76 19.90
N LYS A 108 25.79 35.70 18.96
CA LYS A 108 25.25 35.58 17.59
C LYS A 108 23.81 35.09 17.42
N LEU A 109 23.00 35.98 16.82
CA LEU A 109 21.74 35.67 16.15
C LEU A 109 21.94 34.45 15.22
N VAL A 110 21.41 33.32 15.66
CA VAL A 110 21.02 32.20 14.82
C VAL A 110 19.51 32.24 14.87
N THR A 111 18.87 32.49 13.73
CA THR A 111 17.44 32.21 13.54
C THR A 111 17.15 30.85 14.15
N ASP A 112 16.15 30.74 15.03
CA ASP A 112 15.80 29.48 15.69
C ASP A 112 15.89 28.33 14.67
N PRO A 113 16.70 27.29 14.92
CA PRO A 113 16.73 26.15 14.02
C PRO A 113 15.30 25.60 13.98
N PRO A 114 14.78 25.22 12.79
CA PRO A 114 13.50 24.51 12.74
C PRO A 114 13.57 23.37 13.74
N MET A 115 12.51 23.19 14.54
CA MET A 115 12.31 22.04 15.44
C MET A 115 12.96 20.81 14.80
N PRO A 116 13.81 20.04 15.50
CA PRO A 116 14.48 18.92 14.87
C PRO A 116 13.41 17.99 14.33
N THR A 117 13.25 18.00 13.01
CA THR A 117 12.32 17.12 12.32
C THR A 117 12.66 15.70 12.76
N THR A 118 11.67 14.87 13.03
CA THR A 118 11.96 13.48 13.40
C THR A 118 12.56 12.76 12.19
N THR A 119 13.30 11.65 12.40
CA THR A 119 13.74 10.77 11.29
C THR A 119 12.57 10.39 10.39
N TYR A 120 11.40 10.16 10.99
CA TYR A 120 10.16 9.87 10.26
C TYR A 120 9.72 11.02 9.36
N GLU A 121 9.64 12.26 9.86
CA GLU A 121 9.21 13.41 9.06
C GLU A 121 10.13 13.66 7.86
N ARG A 122 11.46 13.53 8.04
CA ARG A 122 12.42 13.69 6.95
C ARG A 122 12.26 12.60 5.89
N ILE A 123 12.20 11.34 6.29
CA ILE A 123 12.05 10.21 5.34
C ILE A 123 10.69 10.27 4.66
N LYS A 124 9.59 10.46 5.40
CA LYS A 124 8.24 10.52 4.82
C LYS A 124 8.09 11.69 3.84
N SER A 125 8.64 12.87 4.15
CA SER A 125 8.65 14.02 3.24
C SER A 125 9.35 13.70 1.91
N VAL A 126 10.51 13.03 1.97
CA VAL A 126 11.21 12.58 0.76
C VAL A 126 10.38 11.57 -0.01
N LEU A 127 9.74 10.61 0.69
CA LEU A 127 8.89 9.63 0.05
C LEU A 127 7.75 10.33 -0.69
N ASP A 128 7.00 11.22 -0.03
CA ASP A 128 5.83 11.93 -0.59
C ASP A 128 6.16 12.76 -1.83
N ALA A 129 7.36 13.34 -1.88
CA ALA A 129 7.84 14.09 -3.03
C ALA A 129 8.10 13.22 -4.28
N ILE A 130 8.22 11.89 -4.14
CA ILE A 130 8.49 10.99 -5.27
C ILE A 130 7.27 10.90 -6.18
N PRO A 131 7.41 11.22 -7.48
CA PRO A 131 6.38 10.95 -8.48
C PRO A 131 6.29 9.44 -8.72
N ALA A 132 5.40 8.77 -8.00
CA ALA A 132 5.37 7.32 -7.92
C ALA A 132 4.85 6.69 -9.22
N ILE A 133 5.27 5.47 -9.49
CA ILE A 133 4.69 4.61 -10.52
C ILE A 133 3.88 3.54 -9.80
N ASP A 134 2.57 3.59 -9.98
CA ASP A 134 1.65 2.59 -9.47
C ASP A 134 1.61 1.40 -10.43
N THR A 135 2.05 0.23 -9.98
CA THR A 135 2.18 -0.95 -10.84
C THR A 135 0.91 -1.74 -11.05
N HIS A 136 -0.22 -1.36 -10.40
CA HIS A 136 -1.51 -2.01 -10.64
C HIS A 136 -2.72 -1.28 -10.01
N ASP A 137 -3.73 -1.03 -10.84
CA ASP A 137 -5.04 -0.47 -10.49
C ASP A 137 -6.13 -1.02 -11.43
N HIS A 138 -7.38 -0.65 -11.16
CA HIS A 138 -8.58 -1.05 -11.89
C HIS A 138 -9.50 0.14 -12.20
N LEU A 139 -8.95 1.27 -12.63
CA LEU A 139 -9.73 2.48 -12.86
C LEU A 139 -10.55 2.38 -14.16
N TRP A 140 -11.88 2.44 -14.04
CA TRP A 140 -12.79 2.37 -15.18
C TRP A 140 -12.85 3.69 -15.95
N PRO A 141 -13.39 3.69 -17.19
CA PRO A 141 -13.80 4.93 -17.86
C PRO A 141 -14.70 5.75 -16.94
N PHE A 142 -14.53 7.07 -16.96
CA PHE A 142 -15.16 7.96 -15.98
C PHE A 142 -16.67 7.79 -15.89
N ASP A 143 -17.34 7.70 -17.05
CA ASP A 143 -18.80 7.50 -17.17
C ASP A 143 -19.28 6.12 -16.70
N GLN A 144 -18.36 5.18 -16.49
CA GLN A 144 -18.63 3.77 -16.18
C GLN A 144 -18.06 3.35 -14.82
N LEU A 145 -17.64 4.29 -13.98
CA LEU A 145 -17.11 3.97 -12.66
C LEU A 145 -18.09 3.09 -11.86
N PRO A 146 -17.66 1.93 -11.33
CA PRO A 146 -18.55 0.94 -10.71
C PRO A 146 -19.13 1.41 -9.37
N GLY A 147 -18.56 2.44 -8.76
CA GLY A 147 -19.12 3.08 -7.56
C GLY A 147 -20.29 4.02 -7.82
N TYR A 148 -20.64 4.31 -9.08
CA TYR A 148 -21.79 5.16 -9.38
C TYR A 148 -23.12 4.55 -8.88
N VAL A 149 -23.99 5.42 -8.38
CA VAL A 149 -25.33 5.11 -7.86
C VAL A 149 -26.35 6.11 -8.39
N GLU A 150 -27.60 5.67 -8.48
CA GLU A 150 -28.73 6.56 -8.73
C GLU A 150 -29.14 7.25 -7.42
N THR A 151 -29.19 8.59 -7.46
CA THR A 151 -29.63 9.45 -6.36
C THR A 151 -30.83 10.29 -6.81
N ASP A 152 -31.46 10.99 -5.88
CA ASP A 152 -32.46 12.03 -6.15
C ASP A 152 -31.90 13.22 -6.95
N HIS A 153 -30.57 13.40 -6.98
CA HIS A 153 -29.86 14.42 -7.75
C HIS A 153 -29.28 13.88 -9.08
N GLY A 154 -29.63 12.64 -9.46
CA GLY A 154 -29.14 11.94 -10.65
C GLY A 154 -28.07 10.89 -10.37
N ARG A 155 -27.48 10.34 -11.42
CA ARG A 155 -26.42 9.32 -11.33
C ARG A 155 -25.06 9.96 -10.99
N GLY A 156 -24.37 9.45 -9.97
CA GLY A 156 -23.03 9.92 -9.60
C GLY A 156 -22.35 9.06 -8.54
N MET A 157 -21.11 9.39 -8.17
CA MET A 157 -20.41 8.76 -7.05
C MET A 157 -20.85 9.45 -5.77
N ASN A 158 -21.11 8.69 -4.71
CA ASN A 158 -21.42 9.27 -3.41
C ASN A 158 -20.69 8.48 -2.30
N LEU A 159 -20.88 8.84 -1.03
CA LEU A 159 -20.17 8.18 0.06
C LEU A 159 -20.48 6.67 0.14
N ALA A 160 -21.72 6.28 -0.16
CA ALA A 160 -22.13 4.88 -0.20
C ALA A 160 -21.48 4.12 -1.36
N GLY A 161 -21.47 4.71 -2.56
CA GLY A 161 -20.85 4.18 -3.76
C GLY A 161 -19.34 3.98 -3.61
N LEU A 162 -18.68 4.95 -2.97
CA LEU A 162 -17.25 4.91 -2.66
C LEU A 162 -16.93 3.73 -1.74
N TRP A 163 -17.57 3.62 -0.58
CA TRP A 163 -17.35 2.52 0.35
C TRP A 163 -17.75 1.16 -0.22
N ARG A 164 -18.86 1.10 -0.96
CA ARG A 164 -19.32 -0.12 -1.64
C ARG A 164 -18.25 -0.68 -2.58
N ASN A 165 -17.58 0.21 -3.30
CA ASN A 165 -16.61 -0.11 -4.34
C ASN A 165 -15.16 -0.05 -3.83
N SER A 166 -14.98 -0.29 -2.54
CA SER A 166 -13.69 -0.39 -1.86
C SER A 166 -13.52 -1.79 -1.28
N TYR A 167 -12.31 -2.14 -0.83
CA TYR A 167 -12.09 -3.44 -0.17
C TYR A 167 -12.82 -3.62 1.16
N TYR A 168 -13.45 -2.57 1.69
CA TYR A 168 -14.26 -2.66 2.90
C TYR A 168 -15.33 -3.75 2.79
N THR A 169 -16.09 -3.77 1.68
CA THR A 169 -17.25 -4.66 1.48
C THR A 169 -16.88 -6.11 1.16
N TRP A 170 -15.61 -6.39 0.91
CA TRP A 170 -15.14 -7.77 0.73
C TRP A 170 -15.18 -8.56 2.03
N PHE A 171 -15.03 -7.88 3.18
CA PHE A 171 -14.88 -8.51 4.49
C PHE A 171 -15.86 -7.98 5.53
N ASN A 172 -16.42 -6.79 5.32
CA ASN A 172 -17.35 -6.17 6.24
C ASN A 172 -18.68 -5.90 5.52
N PRO A 173 -19.83 -6.19 6.14
CA PRO A 173 -21.11 -5.80 5.57
C PRO A 173 -21.21 -4.27 5.53
N LEU A 174 -21.89 -3.77 4.51
CA LEU A 174 -22.30 -2.37 4.40
C LEU A 174 -23.77 -2.34 3.99
N THR A 175 -24.55 -1.51 4.65
CA THR A 175 -25.95 -1.27 4.33
C THR A 175 -26.06 -0.90 2.85
N PRO A 176 -26.86 -1.62 2.05
CA PRO A 176 -26.93 -1.39 0.62
C PRO A 176 -27.61 -0.06 0.31
N TRP A 177 -27.09 0.66 -0.68
CA TRP A 177 -27.75 1.84 -1.24
C TRP A 177 -29.00 1.42 -2.02
N LYS A 178 -30.13 2.07 -1.76
CA LYS A 178 -31.36 1.89 -2.55
C LYS A 178 -31.34 2.87 -3.74
N PRO A 179 -31.54 2.40 -4.99
CA PRO A 179 -31.59 3.29 -6.15
C PRO A 179 -32.60 4.43 -5.96
N GLY A 180 -32.16 5.67 -6.16
CA GLY A 180 -32.97 6.87 -5.95
C GLY A 180 -33.27 7.20 -4.48
N GLY A 181 -32.64 6.52 -3.53
CA GLY A 181 -32.81 6.77 -2.10
C GLY A 181 -32.13 8.05 -1.61
N ALA A 182 -32.54 8.54 -0.45
CA ALA A 182 -31.92 9.69 0.22
C ALA A 182 -30.68 9.28 1.03
N PHE A 183 -29.70 10.17 1.11
CA PHE A 183 -28.48 9.92 1.89
C PHE A 183 -28.77 9.64 3.38
N ASP A 184 -29.65 10.44 3.98
CA ASP A 184 -29.96 10.34 5.41
C ASP A 184 -30.59 8.98 5.78
N ASP A 185 -31.41 8.41 4.90
CA ASP A 185 -32.03 7.09 5.09
C ASP A 185 -30.99 5.96 5.11
N TRP A 186 -29.99 6.06 4.22
CA TRP A 186 -28.88 5.12 4.17
C TRP A 186 -27.95 5.32 5.37
N TRP A 187 -27.55 6.56 5.66
CA TRP A 187 -26.59 6.89 6.71
C TRP A 187 -27.10 6.53 8.10
N ALA A 188 -28.41 6.67 8.36
CA ALA A 188 -29.04 6.28 9.62
C ALA A 188 -28.75 4.82 10.02
N GLN A 189 -28.52 3.94 9.05
CA GLN A 189 -28.12 2.54 9.25
C GLN A 189 -26.61 2.36 9.04
N ALA A 190 -26.08 2.84 7.91
CA ALA A 190 -24.73 2.57 7.46
C ALA A 190 -23.64 3.05 8.42
N LYS A 191 -23.88 4.13 9.17
CA LYS A 191 -22.91 4.66 10.15
C LYS A 191 -22.52 3.64 11.22
N HIS A 192 -23.38 2.67 11.49
CA HIS A 192 -23.14 1.63 12.49
C HIS A 192 -22.39 0.42 11.93
N ASP A 193 -22.33 0.25 10.60
CA ASP A 193 -21.67 -0.90 9.97
C ASP A 193 -20.15 -0.88 10.20
N PHE A 194 -19.56 0.30 10.37
CA PHE A 194 -18.13 0.49 10.56
C PHE A 194 -17.62 0.09 11.95
N ASN A 195 -18.51 -0.07 12.94
CA ASN A 195 -18.13 -0.22 14.36
C ASN A 195 -17.15 -1.38 14.61
N ASN A 196 -17.39 -2.53 13.98
CA ASN A 196 -16.55 -3.72 14.14
C ASN A 196 -15.34 -3.74 13.19
N ALA A 197 -15.30 -2.82 12.22
CA ALA A 197 -14.29 -2.78 11.18
C ALA A 197 -13.16 -1.77 11.46
N ARG A 198 -13.30 -0.92 12.50
CA ARG A 198 -12.40 0.22 12.74
C ARG A 198 -10.92 -0.14 12.86
N ALA A 199 -10.58 -1.35 13.32
CA ALA A 199 -9.20 -1.81 13.41
C ALA A 199 -8.69 -2.49 12.12
N THR A 200 -9.56 -2.82 11.18
CA THR A 200 -9.21 -3.56 9.96
C THR A 200 -8.47 -2.66 8.97
N SER A 201 -7.44 -3.18 8.29
CA SER A 201 -6.73 -2.40 7.26
C SER A 201 -7.65 -2.00 6.10
N PHE A 202 -8.65 -2.82 5.76
CA PHE A 202 -9.70 -2.52 4.78
C PHE A 202 -10.60 -1.33 5.12
N TYR A 203 -10.65 -0.89 6.38
CA TYR A 203 -11.27 0.38 6.79
C TYR A 203 -10.23 1.50 6.86
N ARG A 204 -9.08 1.23 7.52
CA ARG A 204 -8.06 2.24 7.81
C ARG A 204 -7.42 2.86 6.57
N TYR A 205 -7.22 2.09 5.50
CA TYR A 205 -6.53 2.58 4.29
C TYR A 205 -7.29 3.71 3.58
N GLN A 206 -8.62 3.79 3.77
CA GLN A 206 -9.45 4.82 3.15
C GLN A 206 -9.42 6.16 3.92
N LEU A 207 -9.13 6.12 5.23
CA LEU A 207 -9.21 7.29 6.12
C LEU A 207 -8.27 8.44 5.72
N PRO A 208 -7.03 8.21 5.24
CA PRO A 208 -6.20 9.29 4.69
C PRO A 208 -6.92 10.08 3.59
N ALA A 209 -7.71 9.44 2.72
CA ALA A 209 -8.42 10.15 1.68
C ALA A 209 -9.49 11.10 2.24
N PHE A 210 -10.29 10.67 3.22
CA PHE A 210 -11.28 11.54 3.85
C PHE A 210 -10.63 12.71 4.60
N LYS A 211 -9.55 12.44 5.32
CA LYS A 211 -8.83 13.48 6.05
C LYS A 211 -8.17 14.47 5.11
N ASP A 212 -7.41 13.99 4.13
CA ASP A 212 -6.48 14.83 3.39
C ASP A 212 -7.14 15.49 2.18
N LEU A 213 -8.14 14.85 1.55
CA LEU A 213 -8.90 15.43 0.43
C LEU A 213 -10.13 16.21 0.89
N TYR A 214 -10.73 15.83 2.03
CA TYR A 214 -11.99 16.42 2.49
C TYR A 214 -11.88 17.14 3.85
N GLY A 215 -10.79 17.01 4.59
CA GLY A 215 -10.68 17.60 5.94
C GLY A 215 -11.57 16.90 6.97
N VAL A 216 -11.98 15.66 6.71
CA VAL A 216 -12.93 14.91 7.55
C VAL A 216 -12.22 13.81 8.32
N ASP A 217 -12.30 13.85 9.64
CA ASP A 217 -11.95 12.72 10.50
C ASP A 217 -13.13 11.72 10.53
N PHE A 218 -13.08 10.75 9.61
CA PHE A 218 -14.17 9.77 9.46
C PHE A 218 -14.39 8.93 10.74
N ASP A 219 -13.40 8.80 11.62
CA ASP A 219 -13.58 8.08 12.88
C ASP A 219 -14.53 8.81 13.84
N ARG A 220 -14.55 10.15 13.78
CA ARG A 220 -15.31 11.05 14.67
C ARG A 220 -16.44 11.79 13.96
N ILE A 221 -16.76 11.37 12.74
CA ILE A 221 -17.69 12.06 11.85
C ILE A 221 -19.08 12.21 12.48
N THR A 222 -19.61 13.42 12.43
CA THR A 222 -21.00 13.71 12.80
C THR A 222 -21.94 13.45 11.61
N ASP A 223 -23.24 13.32 11.87
CA ASP A 223 -24.23 13.13 10.80
C ASP A 223 -24.24 14.32 9.79
N ASP A 224 -23.96 15.54 10.25
CA ASP A 224 -23.86 16.72 9.39
C ASP A 224 -22.59 16.71 8.50
N GLU A 225 -21.44 16.34 9.08
CA GLU A 225 -20.20 16.19 8.31
C GLU A 225 -20.31 15.04 7.29
N ALA A 226 -21.00 13.95 7.63
CA ALA A 226 -21.24 12.84 6.71
C ALA A 226 -22.08 13.29 5.50
N ARG A 227 -23.11 14.12 5.73
CA ARG A 227 -23.92 14.70 4.66
C ARG A 227 -23.09 15.60 3.74
N LYS A 228 -22.32 16.52 4.34
CA LYS A 228 -21.41 17.42 3.59
C LYS A 228 -20.34 16.65 2.82
N LEU A 229 -19.78 15.59 3.40
CA LEU A 229 -18.82 14.72 2.73
C LEU A 229 -19.46 14.04 1.51
N ASN A 230 -20.66 13.48 1.69
CA ASN A 230 -21.41 12.85 0.61
C ASN A 230 -21.69 13.80 -0.56
N GLU A 231 -22.17 15.02 -0.27
CA GLU A 231 -22.42 16.07 -1.27
C GLU A 231 -21.14 16.46 -2.01
N ARG A 232 -20.02 16.64 -1.28
CA ARG A 232 -18.73 16.99 -1.89
C ARG A 232 -18.18 15.88 -2.78
N ILE A 233 -18.32 14.61 -2.38
CA ILE A 233 -17.96 13.47 -3.24
C ILE A 233 -18.79 13.53 -4.53
N PHE A 234 -20.10 13.72 -4.41
CA PHE A 234 -20.99 13.77 -5.57
C PHE A 234 -20.61 14.90 -6.54
N GLU A 235 -20.40 16.11 -6.03
CA GLU A 235 -20.03 17.27 -6.84
C GLU A 235 -18.65 17.12 -7.49
N ASN A 236 -17.67 16.55 -6.78
CA ASN A 236 -16.35 16.26 -7.33
C ASN A 236 -16.42 15.31 -8.54
N TYR A 237 -17.26 14.27 -8.47
CA TYR A 237 -17.41 13.29 -9.54
C TYR A 237 -18.32 13.73 -10.70
N ARG A 238 -18.68 15.03 -10.78
CA ARG A 238 -19.33 15.60 -11.97
C ARG A 238 -18.36 15.88 -13.11
N ASP A 239 -17.07 16.06 -12.81
CA ASP A 239 -16.01 16.34 -13.79
C ASP A 239 -14.84 15.37 -13.59
N GLN A 240 -14.42 14.71 -14.68
CA GLN A 240 -13.28 13.79 -14.67
C GLN A 240 -11.97 14.42 -14.21
N LYS A 241 -11.86 15.76 -14.22
CA LYS A 241 -10.72 16.47 -13.62
C LYS A 241 -10.48 16.07 -12.17
N TRP A 242 -11.49 15.63 -11.44
CA TRP A 242 -11.30 15.10 -10.08
C TRP A 242 -10.33 13.91 -10.04
N LEU A 243 -10.44 12.97 -10.99
CA LEU A 243 -9.52 11.84 -11.08
C LEU A 243 -8.08 12.32 -11.34
N TYR A 244 -7.89 13.26 -12.27
CA TYR A 244 -6.57 13.82 -12.56
C TYR A 244 -5.98 14.55 -11.34
N HIS A 245 -6.77 15.39 -10.68
CA HIS A 245 -6.34 16.10 -9.48
C HIS A 245 -5.92 15.12 -8.38
N VAL A 246 -6.74 14.13 -8.06
CA VAL A 246 -6.44 13.20 -6.96
C VAL A 246 -5.28 12.27 -7.31
N VAL A 247 -5.32 11.60 -8.46
CA VAL A 247 -4.31 10.60 -8.82
C VAL A 247 -2.96 11.27 -9.11
N THR A 248 -2.96 12.34 -9.91
CA THR A 248 -1.70 12.90 -10.41
C THR A 248 -1.15 14.01 -9.52
N GLU A 249 -1.97 14.83 -8.87
CA GLU A 249 -1.47 15.93 -8.05
C GLU A 249 -1.40 15.51 -6.58
N ARG A 250 -2.50 14.99 -6.02
CA ARG A 250 -2.60 14.67 -4.59
C ARG A 250 -1.82 13.42 -4.22
N ALA A 251 -2.02 12.30 -4.93
CA ALA A 251 -1.29 11.05 -4.69
C ALA A 251 0.13 11.06 -5.29
N ASN A 252 0.42 12.06 -6.13
CA ASN A 252 1.66 12.20 -6.87
C ASN A 252 2.02 10.96 -7.70
N ILE A 253 1.02 10.30 -8.32
CA ILE A 253 1.24 9.17 -9.24
C ILE A 253 1.50 9.69 -10.65
N GLU A 254 2.65 9.36 -11.23
CA GLU A 254 3.04 9.77 -12.58
C GLU A 254 2.48 8.84 -13.64
N LEU A 255 2.58 7.53 -13.43
CA LEU A 255 2.03 6.49 -14.28
C LEU A 255 1.37 5.42 -13.42
N MET A 256 0.30 4.83 -13.94
CA MET A 256 -0.54 3.87 -13.24
C MET A 256 -0.88 2.72 -14.19
N PHE A 257 -0.49 1.51 -13.85
CA PHE A 257 -0.80 0.33 -14.63
C PHE A 257 -2.25 -0.02 -14.39
N ASN A 258 -3.05 -0.04 -15.44
CA ASN A 258 -4.48 -0.35 -15.33
C ASN A 258 -4.73 -1.73 -15.92
N ASP A 259 -5.31 -2.63 -15.13
CA ASP A 259 -5.76 -3.96 -15.56
C ASP A 259 -7.26 -3.91 -15.92
N PRO A 260 -7.61 -3.84 -17.23
CA PRO A 260 -9.00 -3.75 -17.68
C PRO A 260 -9.64 -5.13 -17.71
N TYR A 261 -9.84 -5.77 -16.56
CA TYR A 261 -10.43 -7.11 -16.47
C TYR A 261 -11.85 -7.22 -17.05
N TRP A 262 -12.51 -6.09 -17.32
CA TRP A 262 -13.81 -6.01 -18.00
C TRP A 262 -13.71 -5.94 -19.53
N ASN A 263 -12.52 -5.64 -20.07
CA ASN A 263 -12.28 -5.46 -21.50
C ASN A 263 -10.85 -5.85 -21.91
N ARG A 264 -10.47 -7.12 -21.72
CA ARG A 264 -9.08 -7.60 -21.78
C ARG A 264 -8.41 -7.41 -23.13
N PHE A 265 -9.16 -7.48 -24.23
CA PHE A 265 -8.62 -7.33 -25.60
C PHE A 265 -8.89 -5.95 -26.22
N GLY A 266 -9.39 -5.00 -25.42
CA GLY A 266 -9.70 -3.65 -25.90
C GLY A 266 -8.47 -2.76 -26.11
N PHE A 267 -7.37 -3.01 -25.38
CA PHE A 267 -6.10 -2.25 -25.42
C PHE A 267 -6.27 -0.73 -25.58
N LYS A 268 -7.14 -0.15 -24.76
CA LYS A 268 -7.50 1.27 -24.80
C LYS A 268 -7.25 1.92 -23.45
N THR A 269 -6.55 3.05 -23.46
CA THR A 269 -6.42 3.95 -22.31
C THR A 269 -7.50 5.04 -22.36
N TYR A 270 -7.97 5.44 -21.18
CA TYR A 270 -8.94 6.50 -20.92
C TYR A 270 -8.30 7.72 -20.24
N TYR A 271 -7.17 7.54 -19.56
CA TYR A 271 -6.43 8.64 -18.92
C TYR A 271 -4.97 8.71 -19.37
N ALA A 272 -4.40 9.91 -19.37
CA ALA A 272 -3.02 10.13 -19.83
C ALA A 272 -1.96 9.41 -18.96
N PHE A 273 -2.27 9.17 -17.69
CA PHE A 273 -1.40 8.48 -16.74
C PHE A 273 -1.53 6.95 -16.79
N GLU A 274 -2.45 6.39 -17.58
CA GLU A 274 -2.68 4.94 -17.61
C GLU A 274 -1.66 4.19 -18.47
N VAL A 275 -1.18 3.06 -17.95
CA VAL A 275 -0.30 2.12 -18.64
C VAL A 275 -1.07 0.81 -18.85
N LEU A 276 -1.08 0.30 -20.09
CA LEU A 276 -1.84 -0.90 -20.44
C LEU A 276 -1.18 -2.17 -19.93
N VAL A 277 -2.00 -3.03 -19.34
CA VAL A 277 -1.65 -4.38 -18.93
C VAL A 277 -2.45 -5.39 -19.75
N PHE A 278 -1.82 -6.47 -20.20
CA PHE A 278 -2.49 -7.54 -20.91
C PHE A 278 -2.91 -8.66 -19.95
N ASN A 279 -4.20 -8.73 -19.63
CA ASN A 279 -4.72 -9.77 -18.75
C ASN A 279 -4.97 -11.08 -19.53
N VAL A 280 -4.21 -12.12 -19.19
CA VAL A 280 -4.22 -13.42 -19.88
C VAL A 280 -5.01 -14.50 -19.14
N THR A 281 -5.73 -14.13 -18.07
CA THR A 281 -6.41 -15.08 -17.16
C THR A 281 -7.32 -16.05 -17.88
N THR A 282 -8.11 -15.59 -18.85
CA THR A 282 -9.11 -16.42 -19.54
C THR A 282 -8.50 -17.34 -20.59
N LEU A 283 -7.31 -17.01 -21.10
CA LEU A 283 -6.66 -17.74 -22.20
C LEU A 283 -6.30 -19.18 -21.85
N VAL A 284 -6.10 -19.52 -20.57
CA VAL A 284 -5.83 -20.91 -20.16
C VAL A 284 -7.02 -21.85 -20.40
N ARG A 285 -8.24 -21.31 -20.63
CA ARG A 285 -9.46 -22.09 -20.90
C ARG A 285 -9.82 -22.16 -22.38
N GLY A 286 -8.86 -21.88 -23.27
CA GLY A 286 -9.07 -21.89 -24.72
C GLY A 286 -9.39 -23.22 -25.37
N PHE A 287 -9.74 -24.29 -24.64
CA PHE A 287 -9.98 -25.60 -25.21
C PHE A 287 -11.29 -25.68 -26.02
N HIS A 288 -12.26 -24.80 -25.76
CA HIS A 288 -13.52 -24.78 -26.49
C HIS A 288 -14.16 -23.37 -26.44
N PRO A 289 -14.83 -22.89 -27.51
CA PRO A 289 -15.42 -21.55 -27.54
C PRO A 289 -16.50 -21.30 -26.47
N SER A 290 -17.18 -22.35 -25.98
CA SER A 290 -18.20 -22.21 -24.92
C SER A 290 -17.65 -21.70 -23.58
N GLU A 291 -16.34 -21.70 -23.39
CA GLU A 291 -15.70 -21.20 -22.17
C GLU A 291 -15.74 -19.66 -22.07
N PHE A 292 -16.05 -18.97 -23.17
CA PHE A 292 -16.05 -17.51 -23.24
C PHE A 292 -17.47 -17.00 -23.41
N GLN A 293 -17.95 -16.28 -22.39
CA GLN A 293 -19.29 -15.69 -22.36
C GLN A 293 -19.30 -14.21 -22.75
N GLN A 294 -18.15 -13.54 -22.55
CA GLN A 294 -17.98 -12.13 -22.83
C GLN A 294 -17.15 -11.97 -24.11
N PRO A 295 -17.66 -11.29 -25.14
CA PRO A 295 -16.92 -11.12 -26.39
C PRO A 295 -15.59 -10.36 -26.22
N THR A 296 -15.48 -9.54 -25.18
CA THR A 296 -14.28 -8.77 -24.84
C THR A 296 -13.12 -9.61 -24.29
N ASP A 297 -13.39 -10.89 -23.98
CA ASP A 297 -12.44 -11.86 -23.43
C ASP A 297 -12.25 -13.09 -24.34
N ASP A 298 -12.91 -13.11 -25.50
CA ASP A 298 -13.05 -14.30 -26.35
C ASP A 298 -11.94 -14.38 -27.44
N PRO A 299 -10.98 -15.31 -27.32
CA PRO A 299 -9.91 -15.47 -28.29
C PRO A 299 -10.40 -16.05 -29.64
N TYR A 300 -11.54 -16.74 -29.67
CA TYR A 300 -12.14 -17.26 -30.91
C TYR A 300 -12.73 -16.12 -31.74
N ARG A 301 -13.39 -15.17 -31.07
CA ARG A 301 -13.83 -13.93 -31.70
C ARG A 301 -12.64 -13.12 -32.22
N PHE A 302 -11.60 -12.94 -31.40
CA PHE A 302 -10.38 -12.26 -31.84
C PHE A 302 -9.78 -12.94 -33.08
N ALA A 303 -9.72 -14.28 -33.11
CA ALA A 303 -9.23 -15.03 -34.25
C ALA A 303 -10.06 -14.77 -35.52
N ALA A 304 -11.39 -14.78 -35.41
CA ALA A 304 -12.28 -14.48 -36.53
C ALA A 304 -12.09 -13.05 -37.08
N GLU A 305 -11.92 -12.06 -36.20
CA GLU A 305 -11.65 -10.66 -36.59
C GLU A 305 -10.29 -10.48 -37.28
N HIS A 306 -9.36 -11.41 -37.08
CA HIS A 306 -8.01 -11.41 -37.68
C HIS A 306 -7.82 -12.49 -38.74
N GLU A 307 -8.91 -13.10 -39.24
CA GLU A 307 -8.89 -14.14 -40.27
C GLU A 307 -8.02 -15.37 -39.92
N LEU A 308 -7.91 -15.68 -38.62
CA LEU A 308 -7.20 -16.84 -38.10
C LEU A 308 -8.15 -18.04 -37.92
N LYS A 309 -7.64 -19.23 -38.22
CA LYS A 309 -8.33 -20.50 -37.92
C LYS A 309 -8.16 -20.87 -36.46
N VAL A 310 -9.09 -21.67 -35.93
CA VAL A 310 -9.06 -22.26 -34.58
C VAL A 310 -9.65 -23.68 -34.62
N GLU A 311 -9.13 -24.53 -35.49
CA GLU A 311 -9.63 -25.90 -35.72
C GLU A 311 -8.84 -26.95 -34.92
N SER A 312 -7.65 -26.57 -34.42
CA SER A 312 -6.71 -27.42 -33.69
C SER A 312 -6.04 -26.67 -32.53
N LEU A 313 -5.36 -27.41 -31.65
CA LEU A 313 -4.55 -26.80 -30.60
C LEU A 313 -3.45 -25.91 -31.21
N GLU A 314 -2.82 -26.37 -32.28
CA GLU A 314 -1.77 -25.65 -33.00
C GLU A 314 -2.29 -24.29 -33.50
N ASP A 315 -3.50 -24.25 -34.05
CA ASP A 315 -4.16 -23.01 -34.46
C ASP A 315 -4.41 -22.08 -33.27
N TYR A 316 -4.88 -22.62 -32.14
CA TYR A 316 -5.06 -21.82 -30.93
C TYR A 316 -3.75 -21.23 -30.41
N LEU A 317 -2.64 -21.97 -30.50
CA LEU A 317 -1.32 -21.44 -30.16
C LEU A 317 -0.89 -20.29 -31.09
N VAL A 318 -1.28 -20.30 -32.36
CA VAL A 318 -1.09 -19.17 -33.29
C VAL A 318 -1.93 -17.96 -32.87
N VAL A 319 -3.17 -18.18 -32.42
CA VAL A 319 -4.02 -17.11 -31.87
C VAL A 319 -3.39 -16.47 -30.64
N LEU A 320 -2.88 -17.29 -29.70
CA LEU A 320 -2.16 -16.78 -28.53
C LEU A 320 -0.95 -15.94 -28.95
N ASP A 321 -0.16 -16.40 -29.91
CA ASP A 321 0.99 -15.65 -30.41
C ASP A 321 0.59 -14.30 -31.01
N ARG A 322 -0.46 -14.27 -31.84
CA ARG A 322 -1.00 -13.04 -32.45
C ARG A 322 -1.57 -12.08 -31.40
N LEU A 323 -2.24 -12.58 -30.36
CA LEU A 323 -2.74 -11.77 -29.25
C LEU A 323 -1.59 -11.06 -28.53
N PHE A 324 -0.48 -11.75 -28.27
CA PHE A 324 0.69 -11.16 -27.62
C PHE A 324 1.38 -10.11 -28.51
N GLU A 325 1.52 -10.39 -29.81
CA GLU A 325 2.02 -9.41 -30.79
C GLU A 325 1.15 -8.16 -30.78
N THR A 326 -0.17 -8.33 -30.89
CA THR A 326 -1.15 -7.23 -30.88
C THR A 326 -1.08 -6.44 -29.57
N ALA A 327 -1.03 -7.12 -28.42
CA ALA A 327 -0.93 -6.46 -27.12
C ALA A 327 0.31 -5.55 -27.05
N LYS A 328 1.46 -6.05 -27.53
CA LYS A 328 2.72 -5.30 -27.56
C LYS A 328 2.64 -4.11 -28.52
N GLU A 329 2.13 -4.30 -29.74
CA GLU A 329 1.92 -3.23 -30.72
C GLU A 329 0.98 -2.12 -30.21
N ARG A 330 -0.02 -2.50 -29.41
CA ARG A 330 -0.96 -1.57 -28.77
C ARG A 330 -0.41 -0.92 -27.49
N GLY A 331 0.82 -1.25 -27.10
CA GLY A 331 1.51 -0.61 -25.97
C GLY A 331 1.26 -1.24 -24.60
N ALA A 332 0.78 -2.49 -24.53
CA ALA A 332 0.79 -3.25 -23.28
C ALA A 332 2.24 -3.48 -22.83
N VAL A 333 2.52 -3.19 -21.55
CA VAL A 333 3.90 -3.27 -21.02
C VAL A 333 4.19 -4.57 -20.28
N CYS A 334 3.15 -5.28 -19.85
CA CYS A 334 3.26 -6.49 -19.05
C CYS A 334 2.01 -7.36 -19.19
N LEU A 335 2.10 -8.58 -18.66
CA LEU A 335 1.00 -9.52 -18.54
C LEU A 335 0.46 -9.51 -17.12
N LYS A 336 -0.82 -9.88 -16.97
CA LYS A 336 -1.47 -10.12 -15.69
C LYS A 336 -2.28 -11.41 -15.70
N THR A 337 -2.25 -12.14 -14.59
CA THR A 337 -3.20 -13.23 -14.34
C THR A 337 -3.79 -13.17 -12.94
N THR A 338 -5.10 -13.41 -12.83
CA THR A 338 -5.87 -13.55 -11.58
C THR A 338 -6.35 -14.98 -11.35
N LEU A 339 -5.71 -15.97 -12.00
CA LEU A 339 -6.07 -17.40 -11.91
C LEU A 339 -6.09 -17.96 -10.49
N ALA A 340 -5.37 -17.33 -9.55
CA ALA A 340 -5.38 -17.66 -8.13
C ALA A 340 -6.79 -17.66 -7.49
N TYR A 341 -7.76 -16.90 -8.04
CA TYR A 341 -9.16 -16.96 -7.60
C TYR A 341 -9.91 -18.19 -8.13
N GLN A 342 -9.46 -18.74 -9.25
CA GLN A 342 -10.19 -19.74 -10.02
C GLN A 342 -9.65 -21.16 -9.78
N ARG A 343 -8.34 -21.31 -9.61
CA ARG A 343 -7.67 -22.59 -9.40
C ARG A 343 -6.37 -22.45 -8.62
N THR A 344 -5.75 -23.58 -8.31
CA THR A 344 -4.41 -23.61 -7.72
C THR A 344 -3.36 -23.07 -8.68
N LEU A 345 -2.34 -22.38 -8.15
CA LEU A 345 -1.16 -21.88 -8.86
C LEU A 345 -0.11 -22.97 -9.12
N ARG A 346 -0.41 -24.22 -8.80
CA ARG A 346 0.38 -25.37 -9.25
C ARG A 346 0.04 -25.66 -10.72
N PHE A 347 1.05 -25.57 -11.58
CA PHE A 347 0.96 -25.84 -13.01
C PHE A 347 2.01 -26.89 -13.39
N GLU A 348 1.57 -28.10 -13.70
CA GLU A 348 2.47 -29.19 -14.11
C GLU A 348 2.96 -28.96 -15.55
N ASN A 349 4.18 -29.39 -15.87
CA ASN A 349 4.67 -29.35 -17.26
C ASN A 349 4.07 -30.52 -18.05
N VAL A 350 2.91 -30.29 -18.65
CA VAL A 350 2.11 -31.31 -19.31
C VAL A 350 2.55 -31.53 -20.77
N PRO A 351 2.65 -32.78 -21.27
CA PRO A 351 2.91 -33.06 -22.68
C PRO A 351 1.80 -32.52 -23.61
N VAL A 352 2.16 -32.09 -24.82
CA VAL A 352 1.21 -31.49 -25.78
C VAL A 352 0.06 -32.42 -26.11
N GLU A 353 0.30 -33.73 -26.16
CA GLU A 353 -0.69 -34.75 -26.51
C GLU A 353 -1.86 -34.77 -25.53
N HIS A 354 -1.65 -34.35 -24.27
CA HIS A 354 -2.72 -34.26 -23.28
C HIS A 354 -3.65 -33.08 -23.59
N ALA A 355 -3.08 -31.92 -23.93
CA ALA A 355 -3.86 -30.75 -24.33
C ALA A 355 -4.57 -30.96 -25.67
N SER A 356 -3.92 -31.59 -26.65
CA SER A 356 -4.52 -31.88 -27.96
C SER A 356 -5.76 -32.77 -27.86
N ARG A 357 -5.81 -33.72 -26.91
CA ARG A 357 -6.99 -34.57 -26.67
C ARG A 357 -8.18 -33.85 -26.03
N VAL A 358 -7.95 -32.66 -25.46
CA VAL A 358 -8.95 -31.84 -24.78
C VAL A 358 -9.52 -30.78 -25.72
N PHE A 359 -8.69 -30.26 -26.61
CA PHE A 359 -9.08 -29.21 -27.55
C PHE A 359 -10.27 -29.62 -28.42
N GLY A 360 -11.22 -28.70 -28.61
CA GLY A 360 -12.45 -28.89 -29.37
C GLY A 360 -13.57 -29.64 -28.64
N ARG A 361 -13.31 -30.19 -27.44
CA ARG A 361 -14.35 -30.88 -26.64
C ARG A 361 -14.99 -29.91 -25.65
N PRO A 362 -16.34 -29.87 -25.55
CA PRO A 362 -17.01 -29.03 -24.57
C PRO A 362 -16.74 -29.56 -23.14
N ARG A 363 -16.77 -28.65 -22.16
CA ARG A 363 -16.51 -28.95 -20.74
C ARG A 363 -17.34 -30.12 -20.18
N ALA A 364 -18.57 -30.32 -20.65
CA ALA A 364 -19.44 -31.42 -20.22
C ALA A 364 -18.89 -32.83 -20.55
N GLU A 365 -17.96 -32.92 -21.51
CA GLU A 365 -17.34 -34.18 -21.94
C GLU A 365 -15.96 -34.40 -21.31
N LEU A 366 -15.48 -33.47 -20.49
CA LEU A 366 -14.13 -33.46 -19.93
C LEU A 366 -14.14 -33.75 -18.44
N SER A 367 -13.20 -34.59 -18.01
CA SER A 367 -12.90 -34.76 -16.59
C SER A 367 -12.18 -33.52 -16.02
N PRO A 368 -12.26 -33.27 -14.70
CA PRO A 368 -11.50 -32.19 -14.06
C PRO A 368 -9.98 -32.27 -14.33
N GLN A 369 -9.43 -33.48 -14.40
CA GLN A 369 -8.01 -33.71 -14.68
C GLN A 369 -7.63 -33.34 -16.12
N GLU A 370 -8.48 -33.62 -17.10
CA GLU A 370 -8.28 -33.22 -18.50
C GLU A 370 -8.27 -31.69 -18.63
N ILE A 371 -9.24 -31.01 -18.02
CA ILE A 371 -9.30 -29.54 -18.01
C ILE A 371 -8.06 -28.96 -17.34
N GLN A 372 -7.68 -29.49 -16.18
CA GLN A 372 -6.47 -29.06 -15.48
C GLN A 372 -5.23 -29.23 -16.35
N SER A 373 -5.06 -30.38 -17.01
CA SER A 373 -3.93 -30.64 -17.90
C SER A 373 -3.85 -29.68 -19.08
N PHE A 374 -5.00 -29.29 -19.65
CA PHE A 374 -5.04 -28.26 -20.69
C PHE A 374 -4.65 -26.88 -20.16
N GLU A 375 -5.27 -26.46 -19.06
CA GLU A 375 -4.98 -25.16 -18.43
C GLU A 375 -3.49 -25.05 -18.02
N ASP A 376 -2.91 -26.14 -17.51
CA ASP A 376 -1.48 -26.24 -17.19
C ASP A 376 -0.62 -26.07 -18.43
N PHE A 377 -0.88 -26.85 -19.48
CA PHE A 377 -0.17 -26.73 -20.74
C PHE A 377 -0.20 -25.31 -21.29
N VAL A 378 -1.37 -24.66 -21.32
CA VAL A 378 -1.49 -23.29 -21.82
C VAL A 378 -0.76 -22.30 -20.93
N MET A 379 -0.80 -22.45 -19.60
CA MET A 379 -0.03 -21.57 -18.70
C MET A 379 1.47 -21.63 -19.01
N TRP A 380 2.04 -22.82 -19.23
CA TRP A 380 3.44 -22.96 -19.66
C TRP A 380 3.72 -22.27 -21.00
N ARG A 381 2.76 -22.28 -21.94
CA ARG A 381 2.88 -21.54 -23.20
C ARG A 381 2.82 -20.03 -23.00
N LEU A 382 1.92 -19.52 -22.15
CA LEU A 382 1.85 -18.09 -21.82
C LEU A 382 3.14 -17.58 -21.17
N VAL A 383 3.76 -18.38 -20.29
CA VAL A 383 5.08 -18.09 -19.71
C VAL A 383 6.18 -18.05 -20.78
N GLY A 384 6.16 -18.97 -21.75
CA GLY A 384 7.07 -18.93 -22.89
C GLY A 384 6.88 -17.69 -23.78
N LEU A 385 5.62 -17.29 -24.01
CA LEU A 385 5.29 -16.09 -24.78
C LEU A 385 5.69 -14.80 -24.03
N SER A 386 5.57 -14.78 -22.69
CA SER A 386 6.10 -13.70 -21.86
C SER A 386 7.58 -13.45 -22.13
N ALA A 387 8.40 -14.51 -22.18
CA ALA A 387 9.81 -14.40 -22.52
C ALA A 387 10.04 -14.00 -24.00
N LYS A 388 9.27 -14.55 -24.95
CA LYS A 388 9.38 -14.22 -26.38
C LYS A 388 9.14 -12.74 -26.65
N TYR A 389 8.11 -12.16 -26.02
CA TYR A 389 7.70 -10.77 -26.25
C TYR A 389 8.30 -9.78 -25.25
N ASP A 390 9.11 -10.25 -24.29
CA ASP A 390 9.68 -9.45 -23.19
C ASP A 390 8.60 -8.66 -22.42
N LEU A 391 7.50 -9.33 -22.11
CA LEU A 391 6.40 -8.78 -21.31
C LEU A 391 6.46 -9.40 -19.91
N PRO A 392 6.94 -8.69 -18.87
CA PRO A 392 6.97 -9.23 -17.51
C PRO A 392 5.60 -9.72 -17.06
N PHE A 393 5.57 -10.78 -16.26
CA PHE A 393 4.34 -11.49 -15.91
C PHE A 393 3.97 -11.26 -14.45
N GLN A 394 2.97 -10.41 -14.23
CA GLN A 394 2.33 -10.20 -12.94
C GLN A 394 1.40 -11.37 -12.62
N ILE A 395 1.72 -12.11 -11.55
CA ILE A 395 0.91 -13.23 -11.09
C ILE A 395 0.30 -12.83 -9.75
N HIS A 396 -1.04 -12.81 -9.69
CA HIS A 396 -1.75 -12.68 -8.44
C HIS A 396 -1.39 -13.85 -7.52
N THR A 397 -0.83 -13.56 -6.33
CA THR A 397 -0.53 -14.55 -5.30
C THR A 397 -1.07 -14.08 -3.96
N GLY A 398 -1.23 -14.98 -2.99
CA GLY A 398 -1.65 -14.59 -1.64
C GLY A 398 -3.16 -14.59 -1.42
N GLN A 399 -3.77 -13.47 -1.00
CA GLN A 399 -5.18 -13.37 -0.58
C GLN A 399 -6.16 -13.65 -1.75
N ALA A 400 -6.34 -14.93 -2.06
CA ALA A 400 -7.29 -15.48 -3.02
C ALA A 400 -7.74 -16.86 -2.51
N ARG A 401 -7.68 -17.92 -3.31
CA ARG A 401 -7.90 -19.29 -2.82
C ARG A 401 -6.79 -19.69 -1.85
N ILE A 402 -6.86 -19.29 -0.58
CA ILE A 402 -5.83 -19.41 0.47
C ILE A 402 -4.72 -20.42 0.11
N GLN A 403 -4.93 -21.73 0.26
CA GLN A 403 -3.88 -22.73 -0.04
C GLN A 403 -3.42 -22.75 -1.51
N GLY A 404 -4.35 -22.60 -2.46
CA GLY A 404 -4.08 -22.63 -3.89
C GLY A 404 -3.43 -21.38 -4.46
N SER A 405 -3.37 -20.29 -3.69
CA SER A 405 -2.72 -19.03 -4.08
C SER A 405 -1.37 -18.82 -3.39
N ASN A 406 -0.85 -19.85 -2.72
CA ASN A 406 0.49 -19.83 -2.14
C ASN A 406 1.57 -19.70 -3.25
N PRO A 407 2.47 -18.70 -3.20
CA PRO A 407 3.51 -18.49 -4.20
C PRO A 407 4.50 -19.66 -4.32
N MET A 408 4.64 -20.49 -3.28
CA MET A 408 5.48 -21.70 -3.33
C MET A 408 5.02 -22.70 -4.39
N LEU A 409 3.75 -22.63 -4.81
CA LEU A 409 3.23 -23.49 -5.88
C LEU A 409 3.75 -23.11 -7.27
N LEU A 410 4.35 -21.93 -7.42
CA LEU A 410 4.92 -21.44 -8.67
C LEU A 410 6.41 -21.79 -8.82
N VAL A 411 7.07 -22.32 -7.79
CA VAL A 411 8.54 -22.50 -7.77
C VAL A 411 9.03 -23.32 -8.96
N ASP A 412 8.39 -24.46 -9.26
CA ASP A 412 8.79 -25.33 -10.38
C ASP A 412 8.63 -24.61 -11.73
N LEU A 413 7.55 -23.83 -11.90
CA LEU A 413 7.29 -23.03 -13.10
C LEU A 413 8.33 -21.91 -13.26
N ILE A 414 8.68 -21.23 -12.17
CA ILE A 414 9.69 -20.16 -12.16
C ILE A 414 11.06 -20.73 -12.51
N GLU A 415 11.48 -21.79 -11.82
CA GLU A 415 12.80 -22.43 -11.99
C GLU A 415 13.03 -22.92 -13.42
N ALA A 416 11.99 -23.48 -14.04
CA ALA A 416 12.07 -23.97 -15.41
C ALA A 416 12.07 -22.85 -16.48
N ASN A 417 11.75 -21.61 -16.12
CA ASN A 417 11.58 -20.50 -17.08
C ASN A 417 12.44 -19.26 -16.74
N PRO A 418 13.79 -19.38 -16.70
CA PRO A 418 14.69 -18.30 -16.25
C PRO A 418 14.76 -17.09 -17.19
N LYS A 419 14.14 -17.16 -18.37
CA LYS A 419 14.04 -16.03 -19.33
C LYS A 419 12.79 -15.18 -19.10
N THR A 420 11.85 -15.66 -18.30
CA THR A 420 10.61 -14.94 -17.99
C THR A 420 10.83 -14.07 -16.76
N LYS A 421 10.42 -12.80 -16.84
CA LYS A 421 10.45 -11.87 -15.71
C LYS A 421 9.14 -12.03 -14.92
N PHE A 422 9.18 -12.70 -13.77
CA PHE A 422 8.00 -12.90 -12.92
C PHE A 422 7.85 -11.80 -11.89
N ILE A 423 6.61 -11.40 -11.61
CA ILE A 423 6.28 -10.42 -10.57
C ILE A 423 5.21 -11.03 -9.66
N LEU A 424 5.55 -11.27 -8.40
CA LEU A 424 4.67 -11.91 -7.42
C LEU A 424 3.91 -10.85 -6.62
N PHE A 425 2.60 -10.80 -6.82
CA PHE A 425 1.74 -9.76 -6.25
C PHE A 425 1.36 -10.02 -4.79
N HIS A 426 0.95 -8.96 -4.10
CA HIS A 426 0.46 -8.96 -2.72
C HIS A 426 1.51 -9.49 -1.73
N GLY A 427 2.78 -9.47 -2.12
CA GLY A 427 3.87 -10.10 -1.39
C GLY A 427 3.64 -11.57 -1.05
N GLY A 428 2.71 -12.25 -1.73
CA GLY A 428 2.31 -13.62 -1.40
C GLY A 428 1.55 -13.78 -0.08
N PHE A 429 0.88 -12.76 0.45
CA PHE A 429 0.20 -12.81 1.75
C PHE A 429 -0.62 -14.10 1.99
N PRO A 430 -0.45 -14.80 3.12
CA PRO A 430 0.38 -14.45 4.28
C PRO A 430 1.84 -14.97 4.20
N TRP A 431 2.25 -15.61 3.11
CA TRP A 431 3.58 -16.22 2.90
C TRP A 431 4.66 -15.22 2.47
N VAL A 432 4.74 -14.08 3.15
CA VAL A 432 5.66 -12.99 2.77
C VAL A 432 7.14 -13.40 2.88
N GLY A 433 7.47 -14.25 3.85
CA GLY A 433 8.83 -14.78 4.04
C GLY A 433 9.21 -15.79 2.96
N GLU A 434 8.30 -16.70 2.62
CA GLU A 434 8.49 -17.66 1.52
C GLU A 434 8.64 -16.95 0.18
N THR A 435 7.83 -15.92 -0.08
CA THR A 435 7.97 -15.08 -1.27
C THR A 435 9.35 -14.43 -1.31
N GLY A 436 9.83 -13.92 -0.17
CA GLY A 436 11.18 -13.39 -0.04
C GLY A 436 12.27 -14.43 -0.35
N ALA A 437 12.09 -15.68 0.08
CA ALA A 437 13.00 -16.78 -0.24
C ALA A 437 13.02 -17.13 -1.73
N ILE A 438 11.86 -17.09 -2.41
CA ILE A 438 11.76 -17.28 -3.86
C ILE A 438 12.59 -16.21 -4.59
N VAL A 439 12.40 -14.93 -4.25
CA VAL A 439 13.18 -13.86 -4.89
C VAL A 439 14.66 -13.96 -4.53
N MET A 440 15.02 -14.24 -3.28
CA MET A 440 16.42 -14.44 -2.89
C MET A 440 17.12 -15.50 -3.76
N ARG A 441 16.42 -16.58 -4.12
CA ARG A 441 16.97 -17.63 -5.00
C ARG A 441 16.94 -17.26 -6.47
N HIS A 442 15.90 -16.56 -6.92
CA HIS A 442 15.61 -16.31 -8.33
C HIS A 442 15.72 -14.83 -8.73
N PHE A 443 16.47 -14.03 -7.97
CA PHE A 443 16.54 -12.56 -8.08
C PHE A 443 16.95 -12.04 -9.46
N ARG A 444 17.49 -12.87 -10.35
CA ARG A 444 17.82 -12.45 -11.72
C ARG A 444 16.59 -12.21 -12.58
N HIS A 445 15.45 -12.82 -12.24
CA HIS A 445 14.25 -12.81 -13.08
C HIS A 445 12.94 -12.83 -12.27
N VAL A 446 12.97 -12.61 -10.96
CA VAL A 446 11.77 -12.54 -10.11
C VAL A 446 11.78 -11.26 -9.27
N TRP A 447 10.65 -10.58 -9.25
CA TRP A 447 10.34 -9.40 -8.44
C TRP A 447 9.16 -9.67 -7.51
N ILE A 448 9.10 -8.95 -6.40
CA ILE A 448 7.94 -8.88 -5.51
C ILE A 448 7.26 -7.54 -5.69
N ASP A 449 5.94 -7.58 -5.71
CA ASP A 449 5.11 -6.40 -5.67
C ASP A 449 4.26 -6.37 -4.40
N SER A 450 4.40 -5.28 -3.65
CA SER A 450 3.64 -5.02 -2.42
C SER A 450 2.23 -4.49 -2.67
N VAL A 451 1.82 -4.36 -3.94
CA VAL A 451 0.46 -3.99 -4.34
C VAL A 451 -0.58 -4.59 -3.42
N TRP A 452 -1.49 -3.76 -2.92
CA TRP A 452 -2.57 -4.12 -1.97
C TRP A 452 -2.11 -4.62 -0.58
N LEU A 453 -0.86 -5.07 -0.38
CA LEU A 453 -0.41 -5.70 0.87
C LEU A 453 -0.61 -4.83 2.13
N PRO A 454 -0.27 -3.52 2.14
CA PRO A 454 -0.59 -2.65 3.27
C PRO A 454 -2.09 -2.57 3.54
N THR A 455 -2.93 -2.56 2.49
CA THR A 455 -4.39 -2.54 2.59
C THR A 455 -4.96 -3.86 3.15
N ILE A 456 -4.34 -5.00 2.84
CA ILE A 456 -4.70 -6.30 3.42
C ILE A 456 -4.32 -6.35 4.91
N SER A 457 -3.08 -6.00 5.23
CA SER A 457 -2.56 -6.01 6.60
C SER A 457 -1.35 -5.09 6.73
N TYR A 458 -1.56 -3.91 7.31
CA TYR A 458 -0.50 -2.93 7.52
C TYR A 458 0.69 -3.49 8.32
N THR A 459 0.40 -4.25 9.38
CA THR A 459 1.43 -4.89 10.21
C THR A 459 2.24 -5.92 9.43
N MET A 460 1.57 -6.75 8.61
CA MET A 460 2.28 -7.73 7.78
C MET A 460 3.11 -7.04 6.71
N ALA A 461 2.59 -5.97 6.09
CA ALA A 461 3.33 -5.19 5.10
C ALA A 461 4.61 -4.59 5.69
N LYS A 462 4.53 -4.00 6.89
CA LYS A 462 5.72 -3.45 7.57
C LYS A 462 6.75 -4.54 7.88
N ARG A 463 6.29 -5.69 8.39
CA ARG A 463 7.14 -6.87 8.59
C ARG A 463 7.78 -7.33 7.29
N ALA A 464 7.00 -7.40 6.20
CA ALA A 464 7.47 -7.83 4.89
C ALA A 464 8.57 -6.91 4.35
N TYR A 465 8.42 -5.58 4.45
CA TYR A 465 9.49 -4.65 4.06
C TYR A 465 10.77 -4.85 4.84
N HIS A 466 10.68 -5.11 6.17
CA HIS A 466 11.87 -5.45 6.97
C HIS A 466 12.55 -6.72 6.46
N GLU A 467 11.80 -7.82 6.34
CA GLU A 467 12.34 -9.12 5.95
C GLU A 467 12.86 -9.11 4.50
N TRP A 468 12.15 -8.50 3.55
CA TRP A 468 12.55 -8.46 2.16
C TRP A 468 13.85 -7.69 1.95
N LEU A 469 14.00 -6.53 2.60
CA LEU A 469 15.22 -5.73 2.51
C LEU A 469 16.44 -6.41 3.15
N GLU A 470 16.26 -7.46 3.95
CA GLU A 470 17.33 -8.26 4.52
C GLU A 470 17.78 -9.39 3.60
N VAL A 471 16.86 -9.95 2.79
CA VAL A 471 17.12 -11.18 2.00
C VAL A 471 17.28 -10.93 0.51
N MET A 472 16.91 -9.75 0.00
CA MET A 472 17.05 -9.40 -1.42
C MET A 472 17.45 -7.93 -1.63
N PRO A 473 18.08 -7.60 -2.77
CA PRO A 473 18.29 -6.21 -3.15
C PRO A 473 16.97 -5.43 -3.28
N SER A 474 16.97 -4.17 -2.86
CA SER A 474 15.81 -3.27 -2.91
C SER A 474 15.28 -3.03 -4.33
N ASP A 475 16.07 -3.31 -5.37
CA ASP A 475 15.67 -3.20 -6.78
C ASP A 475 14.76 -4.35 -7.26
N ARG A 476 14.30 -5.20 -6.33
CA ARG A 476 13.34 -6.29 -6.56
C ARG A 476 11.97 -6.08 -5.95
N ILE A 477 11.73 -4.92 -5.33
CA ILE A 477 10.49 -4.61 -4.63
C ILE A 477 9.77 -3.47 -5.36
N MET A 478 8.50 -3.66 -5.68
CA MET A 478 7.61 -2.64 -6.27
C MET A 478 6.35 -2.47 -5.42
N TRP A 479 5.44 -1.59 -5.84
CA TRP A 479 4.18 -1.31 -5.15
C TRP A 479 3.07 -0.88 -6.12
N GLY A 480 1.81 -1.02 -5.70
CA GLY A 480 0.65 -0.46 -6.37
C GLY A 480 -0.59 -0.34 -5.47
N ALA A 481 -1.63 0.36 -5.91
CA ALA A 481 -2.81 0.67 -5.09
C ALA A 481 -3.94 -0.37 -5.16
N ASP A 482 -4.18 -0.98 -6.33
CA ASP A 482 -5.25 -1.97 -6.58
C ASP A 482 -6.69 -1.45 -6.34
N CYS A 483 -6.96 -0.22 -6.76
CA CYS A 483 -8.19 0.50 -6.49
C CYS A 483 -9.00 0.82 -7.76
N ASN A 484 -10.27 1.16 -7.56
CA ASN A 484 -11.23 1.41 -8.67
C ASN A 484 -11.73 2.87 -8.71
N HIS A 485 -11.26 3.74 -7.80
CA HIS A 485 -11.70 5.13 -7.67
C HIS A 485 -10.63 6.00 -7.02
N ALA A 486 -10.70 7.33 -7.20
CA ALA A 486 -9.67 8.28 -6.81
C ALA A 486 -9.29 8.23 -5.31
N GLU A 487 -10.28 8.18 -4.42
CA GLU A 487 -10.03 8.13 -2.98
C GLU A 487 -9.39 6.82 -2.53
N GLY A 488 -9.69 5.70 -3.21
CA GLY A 488 -9.05 4.40 -2.97
C GLY A 488 -7.59 4.46 -3.35
N ILE A 489 -7.30 4.95 -4.55
CA ILE A 489 -5.95 5.12 -5.08
C ILE A 489 -5.12 6.02 -4.15
N TYR A 490 -5.66 7.19 -3.78
CA TYR A 490 -5.00 8.10 -2.84
C TYR A 490 -4.77 7.45 -1.46
N GLY A 491 -5.81 6.83 -0.90
CA GLY A 491 -5.75 6.18 0.40
C GLY A 491 -4.68 5.10 0.45
N ALA A 492 -4.69 4.17 -0.51
CA ALA A 492 -3.71 3.09 -0.63
C ALA A 492 -2.28 3.61 -0.86
N THR A 493 -2.12 4.66 -1.66
CA THR A 493 -0.83 5.32 -1.88
C THR A 493 -0.25 5.88 -0.58
N GLU A 494 -1.03 6.71 0.14
CA GLU A 494 -0.60 7.27 1.42
C GLU A 494 -0.34 6.18 2.46
N PHE A 495 -1.18 5.15 2.49
CA PHE A 495 -1.03 4.02 3.40
C PHE A 495 0.29 3.26 3.13
N THR A 496 0.63 3.04 1.86
CA THR A 496 1.88 2.40 1.46
C THR A 496 3.09 3.27 1.79
N ARG A 497 3.04 4.58 1.50
CA ARG A 497 4.12 5.53 1.82
C ARG A 497 4.41 5.58 3.31
N ARG A 498 3.36 5.62 4.15
CA ARG A 498 3.49 5.58 5.63
C ARG A 498 4.10 4.26 6.09
N CYS A 499 3.60 3.13 5.59
CA CYS A 499 4.09 1.80 5.95
C CYS A 499 5.59 1.63 5.61
N LEU A 500 5.98 2.03 4.40
CA LEU A 500 7.35 1.97 3.94
C LEU A 500 8.25 2.95 4.73
N ALA A 501 7.78 4.18 4.98
CA ALA A 501 8.53 5.14 5.79
C ALA A 501 8.80 4.59 7.20
N GLU A 502 7.78 4.04 7.88
CA GLU A 502 7.97 3.43 9.20
C GLU A 502 9.01 2.30 9.17
N ALA A 503 8.93 1.38 8.20
CA ALA A 503 9.89 0.29 8.08
C ALA A 503 11.33 0.81 7.91
N LEU A 504 11.51 1.81 7.04
CA LEU A 504 12.82 2.41 6.77
C LEU A 504 13.35 3.20 7.97
N VAL A 505 12.50 3.97 8.64
CA VAL A 505 12.85 4.73 9.85
C VAL A 505 13.29 3.80 10.97
N GLU A 506 12.55 2.72 11.21
CA GLU A 506 12.93 1.72 12.21
C GLU A 506 14.31 1.12 11.92
N LYS A 507 14.69 0.91 10.65
CA LYS A 507 16.04 0.45 10.29
C LYS A 507 17.10 1.54 10.53
N VAL A 508 16.79 2.81 10.25
CA VAL A 508 17.69 3.94 10.48
C VAL A 508 17.93 4.17 11.97
N ASP A 509 16.86 4.21 12.77
CA ASP A 509 16.95 4.46 14.21
C ASP A 509 17.66 3.30 14.95
N ARG A 510 17.62 2.07 14.42
CA ARG A 510 18.43 0.93 14.91
C ARG A 510 19.90 0.95 14.45
N GLY A 511 20.29 1.90 13.59
CA GLY A 511 21.64 1.98 13.02
C GLY A 511 21.95 0.91 11.96
N GLU A 512 20.94 0.23 11.42
CA GLU A 512 21.08 -0.77 10.35
C GLU A 512 21.26 -0.11 8.97
N LEU A 513 20.76 1.11 8.82
CA LEU A 513 20.66 1.80 7.55
C LEU A 513 20.96 3.29 7.73
N LEU A 514 21.70 3.91 6.81
CA LEU A 514 21.86 5.36 6.79
C LEU A 514 20.59 6.02 6.23
N GLU A 515 20.28 7.25 6.66
CA GLU A 515 19.08 7.97 6.22
C GLU A 515 19.06 8.20 4.69
N ASP A 516 20.21 8.50 4.09
CA ASP A 516 20.34 8.68 2.64
C ASP A 516 20.08 7.39 1.86
N HIS A 517 20.53 6.24 2.37
CA HIS A 517 20.22 4.92 1.83
C HIS A 517 18.73 4.59 1.95
N ALA A 518 18.10 4.91 3.08
CA ALA A 518 16.66 4.75 3.27
C ALA A 518 15.86 5.57 2.24
N GLN A 519 16.22 6.84 2.07
CA GLN A 519 15.61 7.70 1.05
C GLN A 519 15.80 7.15 -0.38
N ARG A 520 16.98 6.59 -0.68
CA ARG A 520 17.24 5.93 -1.98
C ARG A 520 16.36 4.70 -2.18
N ILE A 521 16.22 3.85 -1.16
CA ILE A 521 15.35 2.66 -1.22
C ILE A 521 13.90 3.07 -1.44
N GLY A 522 13.43 4.13 -0.77
CA GLY A 522 12.11 4.71 -1.01
C GLY A 522 11.88 5.09 -2.48
N ARG A 523 12.84 5.78 -3.11
CA ARG A 523 12.83 6.12 -4.55
C ARG A 523 12.79 4.88 -5.44
N GLN A 524 13.57 3.87 -5.11
CA GLN A 524 13.59 2.60 -5.83
C GLN A 524 12.22 1.95 -5.84
N ILE A 525 11.67 1.69 -4.65
CA ILE A 525 10.41 0.96 -4.49
C ILE A 525 9.25 1.71 -5.11
N LEU A 526 9.16 3.02 -4.88
CA LEU A 526 8.02 3.82 -5.33
C LEU A 526 8.06 4.17 -6.82
N ARG A 527 9.23 4.09 -7.48
CA ARG A 527 9.38 4.60 -8.86
C ARG A 527 10.46 3.91 -9.68
N GLU A 528 11.73 3.97 -9.24
CA GLU A 528 12.86 3.66 -10.12
C GLU A 528 12.89 2.18 -10.53
N ASN A 529 12.41 1.28 -9.68
CA ASN A 529 12.35 -0.15 -9.99
C ASN A 529 11.36 -0.45 -11.12
N ALA A 530 10.21 0.22 -11.14
CA ALA A 530 9.26 0.11 -12.24
C ALA A 530 9.88 0.64 -13.55
N LEU A 531 10.58 1.77 -13.52
CA LEU A 531 11.29 2.29 -14.70
C LEU A 531 12.40 1.35 -15.19
N ALA A 532 13.10 0.68 -14.27
CA ALA A 532 14.17 -0.25 -14.61
C ALA A 532 13.63 -1.55 -15.22
N LEU A 533 12.51 -2.06 -14.69
CA LEU A 533 11.88 -3.29 -15.20
C LEU A 533 11.10 -3.06 -16.50
N PHE A 534 10.52 -1.87 -16.66
CA PHE A 534 9.70 -1.46 -17.81
C PHE A 534 10.32 -0.22 -18.48
N PRO A 535 11.45 -0.36 -19.21
CA PRO A 535 12.19 0.79 -19.75
C PRO A 535 11.38 1.68 -20.70
N GLN A 536 10.38 1.13 -21.40
CA GLN A 536 9.47 1.87 -22.28
C GLN A 536 8.64 2.95 -21.55
N LEU A 537 8.52 2.87 -20.22
CA LEU A 537 7.82 3.90 -19.44
C LEU A 537 8.55 5.26 -19.47
N ASN A 538 9.87 5.26 -19.69
CA ASN A 538 10.67 6.50 -19.72
C ASN A 538 10.19 7.47 -20.80
N GLU A 539 9.65 6.97 -21.90
CA GLU A 539 9.11 7.78 -23.02
C GLU A 539 7.75 8.40 -22.69
N ARG A 540 7.10 7.95 -21.61
CA ARG A 540 5.74 8.32 -21.22
C ARG A 540 5.70 9.25 -20.01
N LEU A 541 6.85 9.55 -19.41
CA LEU A 541 6.97 10.44 -18.26
C LEU A 541 6.61 11.87 -18.67
N TRP A 542 5.65 12.46 -17.97
CA TRP A 542 5.06 13.75 -18.34
C TRP A 542 5.15 14.77 -17.21
N LYS A 543 5.35 14.35 -15.96
CA LYS A 543 5.55 15.27 -14.82
C LYS A 543 6.95 15.90 -14.80
N HIS A 544 7.90 15.30 -15.52
CA HIS A 544 9.29 15.78 -15.56
C HIS A 544 9.54 17.05 -16.40
N LYS A 545 8.51 17.82 -16.77
CA LYS A 545 8.66 19.09 -17.51
C LYS A 545 8.53 20.36 -16.64
N GLY A 546 8.62 20.25 -15.31
CA GLY A 546 8.68 21.40 -14.40
C GLY A 546 8.80 21.00 -12.92
N PRO A 547 9.15 21.92 -12.01
CA PRO A 547 9.30 21.58 -10.60
C PRO A 547 7.94 21.26 -9.96
N LEU A 548 7.84 20.09 -9.32
CA LEU A 548 6.73 19.71 -8.45
C LEU A 548 6.80 20.57 -7.18
N MET A 549 5.83 21.46 -6.98
CA MET A 549 5.68 22.13 -5.69
C MET A 549 4.89 21.24 -4.73
N PRO A 550 5.45 20.89 -3.56
CA PRO A 550 4.72 20.13 -2.55
C PRO A 550 3.53 20.96 -2.00
N PRO A 551 2.43 20.32 -1.57
CA PRO A 551 1.33 21.03 -0.94
C PRO A 551 1.78 21.53 0.43
N GLY A 552 2.10 22.82 0.55
CA GLY A 552 2.41 23.42 1.85
C GLY A 552 3.28 24.69 1.86
N SER A 553 3.91 25.11 0.76
CA SER A 553 4.70 26.35 0.76
C SER A 553 3.94 27.51 0.11
N ARG A 554 3.12 28.22 0.90
CA ARG A 554 2.85 29.64 0.65
C ARG A 554 3.86 30.48 1.44
N SER A 555 4.81 31.05 0.71
CA SER A 555 5.49 32.32 0.97
C SER A 555 6.10 32.71 -0.38
N GLY A 556 6.08 33.93 -0.88
CA GLY A 556 5.61 35.22 -0.45
C GLY A 556 5.70 36.09 -1.71
N THR A 557 5.07 37.26 -1.66
CA THR A 557 5.19 38.35 -2.62
C THR A 557 6.63 38.61 -3.07
N GLU A 558 6.85 38.85 -4.36
CA GLU A 558 7.32 40.14 -4.93
C GLU A 558 7.75 40.02 -6.42
N ASP A 559 7.36 41.07 -7.16
CA ASP A 559 7.74 41.57 -8.49
C ASP A 559 7.53 40.75 -9.78
#